data_AF-A0A068YUR2-F1
#
_entry.id   AF-A0A068YUR2-F1
#
_cell.length_a   1.000
_cell.length_b   1.000
_cell.length_c   1.000
_cell.angle_alpha   90.00
_cell.angle_beta   90.00
_cell.angle_gamma   90.00
#
_symmetry.space_group_name_H-M   'P 1'
#
loop_
_entity.id
_entity.type
_entity.pdbx_description
1 polymer ?
#
loop_
_entity_poly.entity_id
_entity_poly.type
_entity_poly.pdbx_seq_one_letter_code
_entity_poly.pdbx_strand_id
1 'polypeptide(L)'
;MKCYIAAVDSAGIISIGHAALERLPSVSISLYPAVDIDRSLPEFLNIMKATKDNDVPGIFQPNYASEAASWCDSDRKICFHDYNSMVLRRYWNAYKQTKTYNLTYRNCSSSVAYALEVALDGVLSKQSRSGLKRLQTLMMLELGIAARLRIRALSMAWMPGLLMDYARAMRSIIHPVLEPWYRRVSRKWCFREKG
;
A
#
# COMPACT_ATOMS: atom_id res chain seq x y z
N MET A 1 18.83 2.58 -13.81
CA MET A 1 17.38 2.43 -13.57
C MET A 1 16.87 3.72 -12.93
N LYS A 2 16.12 4.55 -13.66
CA LYS A 2 15.61 5.83 -13.16
C LYS A 2 14.33 5.58 -12.36
N CYS A 3 14.31 5.93 -11.08
CA CYS A 3 13.07 5.98 -10.30
C CYS A 3 12.45 7.36 -10.47
N TYR A 4 11.30 7.41 -11.14
CA TYR A 4 10.44 8.59 -11.12
C TYR A 4 9.78 8.63 -9.73
N ILE A 5 10.28 9.52 -8.87
CA ILE A 5 9.82 9.72 -7.48
C ILE A 5 8.54 10.59 -7.46
N ALA A 6 8.30 11.37 -8.51
CA ALA A 6 7.09 12.16 -8.70
C ALA A 6 6.92 12.48 -10.19
N ALA A 7 5.68 12.73 -10.62
CA ALA A 7 5.44 13.41 -11.90
C ALA A 7 5.48 14.92 -11.62
N VAL A 8 6.27 15.66 -12.39
CA VAL A 8 6.32 17.12 -12.32
C VAL A 8 5.54 17.65 -13.51
N ASP A 9 4.56 18.51 -13.27
CA ASP A 9 3.82 19.15 -14.35
C ASP A 9 4.63 20.27 -15.03
N SER A 10 4.11 20.84 -16.12
CA SER A 10 4.76 21.95 -16.82
C SER A 10 4.89 23.23 -15.98
N ALA A 11 4.22 23.30 -14.83
CA ALA A 11 4.30 24.40 -13.87
C ALA A 11 5.29 24.12 -12.72
N GLY A 12 5.95 22.96 -12.70
CA GLY A 12 6.92 22.59 -11.68
C GLY A 12 6.32 21.98 -10.40
N ILE A 13 5.02 21.66 -10.39
CA ILE A 13 4.31 21.09 -9.24
C ILE A 13 4.46 19.57 -9.24
N ILE A 14 4.80 19.02 -8.07
CA ILE A 14 4.97 17.59 -7.85
C ILE A 14 3.62 16.90 -7.61
N SER A 15 3.29 15.95 -8.48
CA SER A 15 2.19 15.00 -8.34
C SER A 15 2.70 13.69 -7.76
N ILE A 16 2.15 13.33 -6.60
CA ILE A 16 2.43 12.08 -5.89
C ILE A 16 1.17 11.23 -6.00
N GLY A 17 1.32 9.98 -6.44
CA GLY A 17 0.20 9.04 -6.42
C GLY A 17 -0.32 8.81 -5.00
N HIS A 18 -1.38 8.02 -4.87
CA HIS A 18 -1.97 7.72 -3.58
C HIS A 18 -2.42 6.28 -3.45
N ALA A 19 -2.52 5.83 -2.21
CA ALA A 19 -2.95 4.49 -1.90
C ALA A 19 -3.90 4.51 -0.71
N ALA A 20 -4.99 3.76 -0.86
CA ALA A 20 -5.97 3.53 0.17
C ALA A 20 -6.21 2.02 0.32
N LEU A 21 -6.60 1.60 1.52
CA LEU A 21 -7.04 0.25 1.81
C LEU A 21 -8.44 0.30 2.43
N GLU A 22 -9.36 -0.43 1.82
CA GLU A 22 -10.73 -0.53 2.31
C GLU A 22 -11.09 -1.99 2.62
N ARG A 23 -11.75 -2.17 3.76
CA ARG A 23 -12.52 -3.37 4.09
C ARG A 23 -13.88 -2.95 4.61
N LEU A 24 -14.91 -3.16 3.78
CA LEU A 24 -16.28 -2.91 4.17
C LEU A 24 -16.74 -3.91 5.26
N PRO A 25 -17.60 -3.48 6.20
CA PRO A 25 -18.07 -2.11 6.45
C PRO A 25 -17.20 -1.34 7.49
N SER A 26 -16.04 -1.85 7.89
CA SER A 26 -15.45 -1.48 9.20
C SER A 26 -14.09 -0.78 9.18
N VAL A 27 -13.36 -0.83 8.06
CA VAL A 27 -11.98 -0.30 7.99
C VAL A 27 -11.80 0.46 6.68
N SER A 28 -11.39 1.72 6.78
CA SER A 28 -10.94 2.55 5.67
C SER A 28 -9.65 3.21 6.11
N ILE A 29 -8.57 2.96 5.38
CA ILE A 29 -7.23 3.44 5.69
C ILE A 29 -6.76 4.25 4.50
N SER A 30 -6.80 5.56 4.69
CA SER A 30 -6.29 6.54 3.74
C SER A 30 -5.90 7.78 4.54
N LEU A 31 -4.62 8.16 4.50
CA LEU A 31 -4.04 9.18 5.36
C LEU A 31 -3.50 10.33 4.52
N TYR A 32 -4.03 11.53 4.78
CA TYR A 32 -3.64 12.78 4.14
C TYR A 32 -3.01 13.74 5.15
N PRO A 33 -2.19 14.70 4.70
CA PRO A 33 -1.85 15.84 5.53
C PRO A 33 -3.11 16.70 5.74
N ALA A 34 -3.27 17.26 6.95
CA ALA A 34 -4.36 18.17 7.29
C ALA A 34 -4.14 19.60 6.77
N VAL A 35 -2.88 19.91 6.48
CA VAL A 35 -2.42 21.19 5.95
C VAL A 35 -1.85 20.96 4.57
N ASP A 36 -2.04 21.93 3.67
CA ASP A 36 -1.39 21.86 2.38
C ASP A 36 0.13 21.95 2.56
N ILE A 37 0.80 21.00 1.93
CA ILE A 37 2.25 20.92 1.91
C ILE A 37 2.71 21.55 0.59
N ASP A 38 3.64 22.49 0.66
CA ASP A 38 4.24 23.07 -0.54
C ASP A 38 4.95 21.96 -1.34
N ARG A 39 4.56 21.86 -2.61
CA ARG A 39 5.06 20.85 -3.56
C ARG A 39 6.06 21.43 -4.55
N SER A 40 6.60 22.61 -4.26
CA SER A 40 7.77 23.15 -4.96
C SER A 40 8.96 22.21 -4.80
N LEU A 41 9.78 22.05 -5.84
CA LEU A 41 10.91 21.12 -5.86
C LEU A 41 11.89 21.28 -4.66
N PRO A 42 12.35 22.49 -4.28
CA PRO A 42 13.27 22.64 -3.15
C PRO A 42 12.62 22.29 -1.80
N GLU A 43 11.38 22.70 -1.58
CA GLU A 43 10.66 22.40 -0.33
C GLU A 43 10.30 20.92 -0.23
N PHE A 44 9.95 20.29 -1.35
CA PHE A 44 9.69 18.87 -1.43
C PHE A 44 10.90 18.03 -1.01
N LEU A 45 12.12 18.39 -1.45
CA LEU A 45 13.35 17.72 -1.00
C LEU A 45 13.60 17.88 0.49
N ASN A 46 13.18 19.01 1.07
CA ASN A 46 13.28 19.26 2.51
C ASN A 46 12.30 18.37 3.30
N ILE A 47 11.05 18.29 2.85
CA ILE A 47 9.98 17.49 3.49
C ILE A 47 10.23 15.98 3.37
N MET A 48 10.98 15.54 2.36
CA MET A 48 11.43 14.15 2.21
C MET A 48 12.40 13.69 3.31
N LYS A 49 12.96 14.60 4.12
CA LYS A 49 13.77 14.21 5.28
C LYS A 49 12.85 13.64 6.36
N ALA A 50 13.19 12.46 6.89
CA ALA A 50 12.46 11.84 8.01
C ALA A 50 12.77 12.49 9.37
N THR A 51 12.77 13.83 9.44
CA THR A 51 12.94 14.58 10.68
C THR A 51 11.58 14.88 11.30
N LYS A 52 11.55 15.04 12.63
CA LYS A 52 10.34 15.42 13.36
C LYS A 52 9.82 16.81 12.96
N ASP A 53 10.70 17.67 12.45
CA ASP A 53 10.32 19.01 11.98
C ASP A 53 9.36 18.97 10.78
N ASN A 54 9.35 17.86 10.05
CA ASN A 54 8.44 17.62 8.92
C ASN A 54 7.14 16.90 9.32
N ASP A 55 6.92 16.68 10.62
CA ASP A 55 5.67 16.10 11.13
C ASP A 55 4.57 17.15 11.09
N VAL A 56 3.50 16.86 10.35
CA VAL A 56 2.30 17.70 10.27
C VAL A 56 1.07 16.93 10.77
N PRO A 57 0.00 17.62 11.18
CA PRO A 57 -1.25 16.94 11.49
C PRO A 57 -1.78 16.18 10.27
N GLY A 58 -2.33 14.99 10.48
CA GLY A 58 -2.87 14.12 9.45
C GLY A 58 -4.37 13.87 9.63
N ILE A 59 -5.07 13.63 8.52
CA ILE A 59 -6.49 13.31 8.48
C ILE A 59 -6.68 11.96 7.81
N PHE A 60 -7.46 11.09 8.47
CA PHE A 60 -7.89 9.83 7.89
C PHE A 60 -9.24 9.99 7.19
N GLN A 61 -9.34 9.48 5.97
CA GLN A 61 -10.60 9.53 5.23
C GLN A 61 -11.63 8.55 5.81
N PRO A 62 -12.92 8.95 5.87
CA PRO A 62 -13.95 8.15 6.53
C PRO A 62 -14.25 6.85 5.79
N ASN A 63 -14.31 6.90 4.45
CA ASN A 63 -14.56 5.77 3.58
C ASN A 63 -14.07 6.07 2.16
N TYR A 64 -13.90 5.03 1.36
CA TYR A 64 -13.39 5.16 -0.01
C TYR A 64 -14.35 5.89 -0.94
N ALA A 65 -15.67 5.72 -0.77
CA ALA A 65 -16.66 6.36 -1.63
C ALA A 65 -16.62 7.90 -1.54
N SER A 66 -16.50 8.44 -0.32
CA SER A 66 -16.34 9.87 -0.07
C SER A 66 -15.02 10.39 -0.63
N GLU A 67 -13.93 9.65 -0.43
CA GLU A 67 -12.61 9.98 -0.96
C GLU A 67 -12.60 10.03 -2.49
N ALA A 68 -13.11 8.98 -3.15
CA ALA A 68 -13.14 8.89 -4.60
C ALA A 68 -14.06 9.96 -5.24
N ALA A 69 -15.14 10.34 -4.56
CA ALA A 69 -16.00 11.44 -4.99
C ALA A 69 -15.33 12.82 -4.86
N SER A 70 -14.47 13.00 -3.85
CA SER A 70 -13.77 14.27 -3.60
C SER A 70 -12.55 14.49 -4.48
N TRP A 71 -11.90 13.42 -4.94
CA TRP A 71 -10.64 13.51 -5.68
C TRP A 71 -10.63 12.72 -6.99
N CYS A 72 -10.47 11.40 -6.93
CA CYS A 72 -10.58 10.53 -8.10
C CYS A 72 -10.79 9.06 -7.70
N ASP A 73 -11.38 8.28 -8.60
CA ASP A 73 -11.43 6.82 -8.45
C ASP A 73 -10.04 6.21 -8.64
N SER A 74 -9.78 5.06 -8.04
CA SER A 74 -8.46 4.43 -8.13
C SER A 74 -8.22 3.83 -9.51
N ASP A 75 -7.09 4.20 -10.12
CA ASP A 75 -6.65 3.67 -11.41
C ASP A 75 -6.50 2.14 -11.41
N ARG A 76 -6.09 1.57 -10.26
CA ARG A 76 -5.79 0.15 -10.07
C ARG A 76 -6.32 -0.31 -8.71
N LYS A 77 -6.89 -1.53 -8.68
CA LYS A 77 -7.40 -2.16 -7.45
C LYS A 77 -6.81 -3.56 -7.31
N ILE A 78 -6.31 -3.89 -6.12
CA ILE A 78 -5.78 -5.22 -5.79
C ILE A 78 -6.67 -5.81 -4.70
N CYS A 79 -7.31 -6.94 -5.02
CA CYS A 79 -8.21 -7.61 -4.08
C CYS A 79 -7.52 -8.81 -3.43
N PHE A 80 -7.69 -8.91 -2.11
CA PHE A 80 -7.33 -10.05 -1.28
C PHE A 80 -8.60 -10.70 -0.75
N HIS A 81 -8.70 -12.02 -0.86
CA HIS A 81 -9.85 -12.78 -0.36
C HIS A 81 -9.55 -13.47 0.97
N ASP A 82 -8.28 -13.80 1.23
CA ASP A 82 -7.82 -14.46 2.44
C ASP A 82 -7.02 -13.46 3.29
N TYR A 83 -7.63 -12.99 4.38
CA TYR A 83 -7.02 -12.06 5.32
C TYR A 83 -7.65 -12.17 6.72
N ASN A 84 -6.91 -11.75 7.74
CA ASN A 84 -7.36 -11.71 9.13
C ASN A 84 -8.06 -10.38 9.44
N SER A 85 -9.38 -10.36 9.25
CA SER A 85 -10.19 -9.15 9.44
C SER A 85 -10.25 -8.63 10.89
N MET A 86 -10.08 -9.52 11.88
CA MET A 86 -10.11 -9.17 13.30
C MET A 86 -8.83 -8.42 13.70
N VAL A 87 -7.67 -8.95 13.30
CA VAL A 87 -6.37 -8.34 13.61
C VAL A 87 -6.24 -7.01 12.87
N LEU A 88 -6.67 -6.93 11.59
CA LEU A 88 -6.71 -5.67 10.85
C LEU A 88 -7.54 -4.60 11.57
N ARG A 89 -8.73 -4.95 12.09
CA ARG A 89 -9.58 -4.00 12.83
C ARG A 89 -8.92 -3.53 14.13
N ARG A 90 -8.32 -4.45 14.89
CA ARG A 90 -7.61 -4.12 16.13
C ARG A 90 -6.44 -3.18 15.86
N TYR A 91 -5.63 -3.51 14.85
CA TYR A 91 -4.54 -2.67 14.40
C TYR A 91 -5.04 -1.28 13.99
N TRP A 92 -6.09 -1.21 13.17
CA TRP A 92 -6.62 0.07 12.72
C TRP A 92 -7.09 0.95 13.88
N ASN A 93 -7.78 0.37 14.86
CA ASN A 93 -8.24 1.09 16.05
C ASN A 93 -7.11 1.65 16.90
N ALA A 94 -5.93 1.02 16.91
CA ALA A 94 -4.74 1.53 17.56
C ALA A 94 -4.04 2.58 16.68
N TYR A 95 -3.80 2.24 15.41
CA TYR A 95 -3.04 3.05 14.48
C TYR A 95 -3.64 4.44 14.25
N LYS A 96 -4.98 4.53 14.19
CA LYS A 96 -5.70 5.79 13.94
C LYS A 96 -5.65 6.80 15.09
N GLN A 97 -5.22 6.39 16.29
CA GLN A 97 -5.14 7.27 17.46
C GLN A 97 -4.05 8.33 17.29
N THR A 98 -2.97 8.00 16.59
CA THR A 98 -1.91 8.95 16.25
C THR A 98 -2.19 9.58 14.89
N LYS A 99 -2.52 10.88 14.89
CA LYS A 99 -2.84 11.65 13.68
C LYS A 99 -1.64 12.47 13.18
N THR A 100 -0.45 11.88 13.20
CA THR A 100 0.74 12.49 12.60
C THR A 100 0.84 12.03 11.15
N TYR A 101 1.10 12.98 10.26
CA TYR A 101 1.50 12.74 8.89
C TYR A 101 2.97 13.11 8.73
N ASN A 102 3.74 12.22 8.12
CA ASN A 102 5.09 12.51 7.67
C ASN A 102 5.27 11.86 6.31
N LEU A 103 5.69 12.65 5.31
CA LEU A 103 5.81 12.19 3.94
C LEU A 103 6.70 10.95 3.79
N THR A 104 7.68 10.80 4.67
CA THR A 104 8.71 9.77 4.57
C THR A 104 8.34 8.50 5.33
N TYR A 105 7.98 8.61 6.61
CA TYR A 105 7.77 7.44 7.48
C TYR A 105 6.30 7.12 7.81
N ARG A 106 5.38 8.08 7.62
CA ARG A 106 3.95 7.94 7.99
C ARG A 106 3.03 8.69 7.03
N ASN A 107 2.92 8.14 5.83
CA ASN A 107 2.06 8.61 4.75
C ASN A 107 0.97 7.56 4.41
N CYS A 108 0.14 7.84 3.41
CA CYS A 108 -0.90 6.92 2.91
C CYS A 108 -0.35 5.53 2.56
N SER A 109 0.77 5.48 1.83
CA SER A 109 1.36 4.23 1.35
C SER A 109 1.92 3.37 2.49
N SER A 110 2.61 3.98 3.45
CA SER A 110 3.09 3.28 4.65
C SER A 110 1.94 2.76 5.52
N SER A 111 0.88 3.56 5.69
CA SER A 111 -0.32 3.17 6.44
C SER A 111 -0.97 1.93 5.84
N VAL A 112 -1.09 1.90 4.51
CA VAL A 112 -1.62 0.74 3.76
C VAL A 112 -0.67 -0.45 3.83
N ALA A 113 0.64 -0.25 3.68
CA ALA A 113 1.63 -1.33 3.76
C ALA A 113 1.57 -2.06 5.10
N TYR A 114 1.58 -1.32 6.21
CA TYR A 114 1.52 -1.90 7.55
C TYR A 114 0.18 -2.57 7.82
N ALA A 115 -0.93 -1.97 7.38
CA ALA A 115 -2.25 -2.59 7.49
C ALA A 115 -2.31 -3.91 6.69
N LEU A 116 -1.71 -3.94 5.51
CA LEU A 116 -1.63 -5.12 4.67
C LEU A 116 -0.78 -6.22 5.35
N GLU A 117 0.41 -5.88 5.86
CA GLU A 117 1.26 -6.83 6.60
C GLU A 117 0.49 -7.46 7.77
N VAL A 118 -0.22 -6.65 8.55
CA VAL A 118 -1.00 -7.11 9.71
C VAL A 118 -2.24 -7.92 9.31
N ALA A 119 -2.92 -7.54 8.22
CA ALA A 119 -4.06 -8.29 7.71
C ALA A 119 -3.66 -9.68 7.19
N LEU A 120 -2.43 -9.81 6.69
CA LEU A 120 -1.90 -11.05 6.13
C LEU A 120 -1.13 -11.88 7.15
N ASP A 121 -0.82 -11.27 8.30
CA ASP A 121 -0.26 -11.98 9.43
C ASP A 121 -1.22 -13.09 9.89
N GLY A 122 -0.65 -14.26 10.18
CA GLY A 122 -1.42 -15.47 10.45
C GLY A 122 -2.01 -16.20 9.22
N VAL A 123 -2.19 -15.55 8.06
CA VAL A 123 -2.61 -16.24 6.82
C VAL A 123 -1.44 -17.03 6.26
N LEU A 124 -0.27 -16.39 6.17
CA LEU A 124 0.97 -17.04 5.74
C LEU A 124 1.35 -18.21 6.66
N SER A 125 1.15 -18.05 7.98
CA SER A 125 1.45 -19.13 8.94
C SER A 125 0.50 -20.33 8.79
N LYS A 126 -0.77 -20.10 8.47
CA LYS A 126 -1.74 -21.18 8.17
C LYS A 126 -1.37 -21.95 6.90
N GLN A 127 -0.95 -21.26 5.84
CA GLN A 127 -0.50 -21.88 4.58
C GLN A 127 0.79 -22.71 4.79
N SER A 128 1.61 -22.27 5.72
CA SER A 128 2.89 -22.84 6.15
C SER A 128 2.75 -23.93 7.24
N ARG A 129 1.56 -24.47 7.51
CA ARG A 129 1.41 -25.54 8.53
C ARG A 129 2.04 -26.87 8.13
N SER A 130 2.17 -27.14 6.83
CA SER A 130 2.90 -28.30 6.31
C SER A 130 4.35 -27.91 6.03
N GLY A 131 5.32 -28.70 6.52
CA GLY A 131 6.77 -28.49 6.31
C GLY A 131 7.14 -28.22 4.85
N LEU A 132 6.55 -28.99 3.93
CA LEU A 132 6.77 -28.86 2.49
C LEU A 132 6.24 -27.53 1.92
N LYS A 133 5.05 -27.10 2.37
CA LYS A 133 4.45 -25.82 1.93
C LYS A 133 5.26 -24.62 2.45
N ARG A 134 5.87 -24.70 3.64
CA ARG A 134 6.76 -23.63 4.12
C ARG A 134 7.97 -23.47 3.23
N LEU A 135 8.61 -24.59 2.89
CA LEU A 135 9.78 -24.59 2.02
C LEU A 135 9.43 -24.04 0.64
N GLN A 136 8.28 -24.42 0.09
CA GLN A 136 7.77 -23.85 -1.16
C GLN A 136 7.58 -22.34 -1.07
N THR A 137 6.95 -21.83 -0.01
CA THR A 137 6.78 -20.38 0.21
C THR A 137 8.11 -19.66 0.36
N LEU A 138 9.08 -20.23 1.09
CA LEU A 138 10.41 -19.65 1.24
C LEU A 138 11.18 -19.57 -0.08
N MET A 139 10.93 -20.52 -0.99
CA MET A 139 11.54 -20.56 -2.32
C MET A 139 10.76 -19.73 -3.36
N MET A 140 9.62 -19.10 -3.00
CA MET A 140 8.90 -18.23 -3.92
C MET A 140 9.73 -16.97 -4.21
N LEU A 141 9.97 -16.73 -5.50
CA LEU A 141 10.67 -15.53 -5.97
C LEU A 141 9.97 -14.25 -5.49
N GLU A 142 8.63 -14.29 -5.42
CA GLU A 142 7.76 -13.22 -4.97
C GLU A 142 8.02 -12.82 -3.53
N LEU A 143 8.39 -13.77 -2.66
CA LEU A 143 8.78 -13.47 -1.29
C LEU A 143 10.09 -12.67 -1.24
N GLY A 144 11.07 -13.07 -2.05
CA GLY A 144 12.32 -12.33 -2.20
C GLY A 144 12.13 -10.93 -2.80
N ILE A 145 11.22 -10.79 -3.77
CA ILE A 145 10.83 -9.48 -4.33
C ILE A 145 10.17 -8.62 -3.24
N ALA A 146 9.17 -9.15 -2.54
CA ALA A 146 8.48 -8.44 -1.46
C ALA A 146 9.45 -7.97 -0.37
N ALA A 147 10.39 -8.83 0.04
CA ALA A 147 11.41 -8.49 1.04
C ALA A 147 12.32 -7.33 0.58
N ARG A 148 12.82 -7.37 -0.67
CA ARG A 148 13.66 -6.30 -1.22
C ARG A 148 12.90 -4.97 -1.36
N LEU A 149 11.65 -5.03 -1.82
CA LEU A 149 10.78 -3.84 -1.92
C LEU A 149 10.55 -3.22 -0.55
N ARG A 150 10.29 -4.06 0.47
CA ARG A 150 10.12 -3.61 1.85
C ARG A 150 11.37 -2.94 2.41
N ILE A 151 12.55 -3.55 2.25
CA ILE A 151 13.82 -2.95 2.69
C ILE A 151 14.03 -1.59 2.03
N ARG A 152 13.79 -1.51 0.72
CA ARG A 152 13.89 -0.26 -0.04
C ARG A 152 12.92 0.80 0.48
N ALA A 153 11.67 0.41 0.75
CA ALA A 153 10.65 1.32 1.29
C ALA A 153 11.08 1.90 2.65
N LEU A 154 11.63 1.06 3.52
CA LEU A 154 12.09 1.47 4.85
C LEU A 154 13.35 2.34 4.81
N SER A 155 14.23 2.14 3.81
CA SER A 155 15.42 3.00 3.62
C SER A 155 15.13 4.37 3.02
N MET A 156 13.97 4.54 2.38
CA MET A 156 13.60 5.75 1.67
C MET A 156 12.24 6.24 2.17
N ALA A 157 11.17 5.81 1.53
CA ALA A 157 9.80 6.03 1.94
C ALA A 157 8.92 4.99 1.25
N TRP A 158 7.76 4.68 1.84
CA TRP A 158 6.71 3.99 1.09
C TRP A 158 6.13 4.94 0.05
N MET A 159 6.38 4.65 -1.23
CA MET A 159 5.77 5.36 -2.36
C MET A 159 4.67 4.52 -2.99
N PRO A 160 3.63 5.12 -3.59
CA PRO A 160 2.49 4.41 -4.17
C PRO A 160 2.89 3.32 -5.18
N GLY A 161 3.85 3.60 -6.06
CA GLY A 161 4.36 2.61 -7.02
C GLY A 161 5.03 1.42 -6.34
N LEU A 162 5.85 1.68 -5.32
CA LEU A 162 6.53 0.63 -4.54
C LEU A 162 5.53 -0.21 -3.75
N LEU A 163 4.53 0.43 -3.16
CA LEU A 163 3.43 -0.24 -2.48
C LEU A 163 2.60 -1.10 -3.44
N MET A 164 2.29 -0.61 -4.63
CA MET A 164 1.54 -1.36 -5.65
C MET A 164 2.27 -2.65 -6.01
N ASP A 165 3.58 -2.58 -6.28
CA ASP A 165 4.38 -3.76 -6.61
C ASP A 165 4.54 -4.71 -5.41
N TYR A 166 4.68 -4.16 -4.21
CA TYR A 166 4.71 -4.93 -2.97
C TYR A 166 3.38 -5.68 -2.76
N ALA A 167 2.24 -4.99 -2.92
CA ALA A 167 0.92 -5.59 -2.78
C ALA A 167 0.65 -6.67 -3.83
N ARG A 168 1.14 -6.50 -5.08
CA ARG A 168 1.09 -7.56 -6.10
C ARG A 168 1.90 -8.79 -5.69
N ALA A 169 3.12 -8.59 -5.19
CA ALA A 169 3.95 -9.68 -4.71
C ALA A 169 3.26 -10.42 -3.55
N MET A 170 2.74 -9.70 -2.56
CA MET A 170 1.98 -10.28 -1.44
C MET A 170 0.76 -11.07 -1.92
N ARG A 171 0.01 -10.53 -2.91
CA ARG A 171 -1.14 -11.22 -3.49
C ARG A 171 -0.74 -12.54 -4.16
N SER A 172 0.37 -12.57 -4.90
CA SER A 172 0.86 -13.79 -5.55
C SER A 172 1.30 -14.85 -4.54
N ILE A 173 1.83 -14.45 -3.38
CA ILE A 173 2.22 -15.37 -2.29
C ILE A 173 0.98 -16.02 -1.67
N ILE A 174 -0.05 -15.23 -1.38
CA ILE A 174 -1.26 -15.70 -0.66
C ILE A 174 -2.23 -16.41 -1.58
N HIS A 175 -2.37 -15.92 -2.81
CA HIS A 175 -3.28 -16.44 -3.82
C HIS A 175 -2.47 -16.95 -5.02
N PRO A 176 -1.68 -18.04 -4.87
CA PRO A 176 -0.89 -18.57 -5.96
C PRO A 176 -1.82 -19.05 -7.08
N VAL A 177 -1.61 -18.51 -8.28
CA VAL A 177 -2.34 -18.94 -9.47
C VAL A 177 -1.76 -20.28 -9.91
N LEU A 178 -2.48 -21.37 -9.62
CA LEU A 178 -2.09 -22.73 -10.00
C LEU A 178 -2.12 -22.97 -11.52
N GLU A 179 -2.72 -22.06 -12.29
CA GLU A 179 -2.81 -22.18 -13.75
C GLU A 179 -1.53 -21.71 -14.47
N PRO A 180 -1.01 -22.52 -15.40
CA PRO A 180 0.06 -22.12 -16.30
C PRO A 180 -0.28 -20.85 -17.07
N TRP A 181 0.71 -19.99 -17.29
CA TRP A 181 0.52 -18.66 -17.88
C TRP A 181 -0.22 -18.69 -19.24
N TYR A 182 0.01 -19.71 -20.06
CA TYR A 182 -0.63 -19.89 -21.37
C TYR A 182 -2.12 -20.26 -21.30
N ARG A 183 -2.63 -20.69 -20.14
CA ARG A 183 -4.06 -20.95 -19.91
C ARG A 183 -4.80 -19.77 -19.25
N ARG A 184 -4.10 -18.69 -18.92
CA ARG A 184 -4.66 -17.55 -18.16
C ARG A 184 -5.57 -16.61 -18.97
N VAL A 185 -5.96 -16.99 -20.19
CA VAL A 185 -6.73 -16.13 -21.12
C VAL A 185 -8.22 -16.03 -20.75
N SER A 186 -8.78 -16.88 -19.88
CA SER A 186 -10.24 -16.87 -19.61
C SER A 186 -10.68 -16.46 -18.20
N ARG A 187 -9.77 -16.24 -17.25
CA ARG A 187 -10.17 -15.80 -15.91
C ARG A 187 -10.11 -14.29 -15.82
N LYS A 188 -11.29 -13.67 -15.77
CA LYS A 188 -11.51 -12.28 -15.38
C LYS A 188 -10.63 -11.97 -14.17
N TRP A 189 -9.47 -11.36 -14.43
CA TRP A 189 -8.83 -10.54 -13.42
C TRP A 189 -9.91 -9.59 -12.92
N CYS A 190 -9.99 -9.34 -11.62
CA CYS A 190 -10.88 -8.34 -11.06
C CYS A 190 -10.34 -6.93 -11.42
N PHE A 191 -10.14 -6.67 -12.72
CA PHE A 191 -10.24 -5.35 -13.30
C PHE A 191 -11.74 -5.13 -13.48
N ARG A 192 -12.35 -4.46 -12.50
CA ARG A 192 -13.65 -3.82 -12.75
C ARG A 192 -13.35 -2.59 -13.59
N GLU A 193 -13.18 -2.78 -14.90
CA GLU A 193 -13.36 -1.69 -15.85
C GLU A 193 -14.82 -1.25 -15.75
N LYS A 194 -15.02 0.05 -15.58
CA LYS A 194 -16.35 0.66 -15.53
C LYS A 194 -16.96 0.62 -16.93
N GLY A 195 -18.21 0.17 -16.99
CA GLY A 195 -19.21 0.78 -17.87
C GLY A 195 -19.78 2.04 -17.22
#